data_AF-A0A013WWU2-F1
#
_entry.id   AF-A0A013WWU2-F1
#
_cell.length_a   1.000
_cell.length_b   1.000
_cell.length_c   1.000
_cell.angle_alpha   90.00
_cell.angle_beta   90.00
_cell.angle_gamma   90.00
#
_symmetry.space_group_name_H-M   'P 1'
#
loop_
_entity.id
_entity.type
_entity.pdbx_description
1 polymer ?
#
loop_
_entity_poly.entity_id
_entity_poly.type
_entity_poly.pdbx_seq_one_letter_code
_entity_poly.pdbx_strand_id
1 'polypeptide(L)'
;MHIPLNETALRDIGHDIGADWEQATKDLKDRRQAFLNRLHQDANLAFGLGIRGTPAFLVESLLAIGRKTEDEFLAIFAEARDKARIAE
;
A
#
# COMPACT_ATOMS: atom_id res chain seq x y z
N MET A 1 -19.30 -4.75 13.54
CA MET A 1 -18.59 -4.49 14.81
C MET A 1 -17.17 -4.07 14.44
N HIS A 2 -16.72 -2.88 14.82
CA HIS A 2 -15.34 -2.45 14.56
C HIS A 2 -14.44 -3.17 15.56
N ILE A 3 -13.64 -4.13 15.07
CA ILE A 3 -12.59 -4.76 15.88
C ILE A 3 -11.41 -3.80 15.86
N PRO A 4 -11.01 -3.20 16.99
CA PRO A 4 -9.84 -2.35 17.02
C PRO A 4 -8.61 -3.18 16.64
N LEU A 5 -7.75 -2.62 15.78
CA LEU A 5 -6.51 -3.28 15.40
C LEU A 5 -5.60 -3.35 16.64
N ASN A 6 -5.51 -4.54 17.24
CA ASN A 6 -4.68 -4.83 18.40
C ASN A 6 -3.93 -6.15 18.17
N GLU A 7 -3.04 -6.51 19.10
CA GLU A 7 -2.19 -7.70 18.93
C GLU A 7 -2.98 -9.00 18.75
N THR A 8 -4.06 -9.18 19.52
CA THR A 8 -4.95 -10.35 19.38
C THR A 8 -5.55 -10.41 17.99
N ALA A 9 -6.12 -9.30 17.50
CA ALA A 9 -6.71 -9.23 16.18
C ALA A 9 -5.68 -9.49 15.07
N LEU A 10 -4.46 -8.97 15.22
CA LEU A 10 -3.37 -9.20 14.27
C LEU A 10 -2.91 -10.66 14.26
N ARG A 11 -2.87 -11.31 15.43
CA ARG A 11 -2.53 -12.72 15.57
C ARG A 11 -3.57 -13.62 14.91
N ASP A 12 -4.85 -13.34 15.16
CA ASP A 12 -5.96 -14.12 14.60
C ASP A 12 -5.95 -14.01 13.07
N ILE A 13 -5.81 -12.78 12.54
CA ILE A 13 -5.67 -12.55 11.08
C ILE A 13 -4.46 -13.30 10.53
N GLY A 14 -3.32 -13.24 11.22
CA GLY A 14 -2.10 -13.94 10.84
C GLY A 14 -2.30 -15.46 10.75
N HIS A 15 -2.95 -16.04 11.74
CA HIS A 15 -3.28 -17.47 11.75
C HIS A 15 -4.22 -17.84 10.58
N ASP A 16 -5.25 -17.02 10.33
CA ASP A 16 -6.23 -17.27 9.27
C ASP A 16 -5.63 -17.27 7.87
N ILE A 17 -4.58 -16.47 7.64
CA ILE A 17 -3.85 -16.44 6.36
C ILE A 17 -2.64 -17.39 6.33
N GLY A 18 -2.41 -18.17 7.39
CA GLY A 18 -1.28 -19.10 7.48
C GLY A 18 0.08 -18.43 7.69
N ALA A 19 0.12 -17.19 8.20
CA ALA A 19 1.36 -16.51 8.54
C ALA A 19 2.01 -17.11 9.80
N ASP A 20 3.34 -17.17 9.79
CA ASP A 20 4.12 -17.56 10.97
C ASP A 20 4.15 -16.39 11.97
N TRP A 21 3.34 -16.51 13.02
CA TRP A 21 3.23 -15.49 14.06
C TRP A 21 4.52 -15.32 14.88
N GLU A 22 5.23 -16.41 15.14
CA GLU A 22 6.48 -16.36 15.92
C GLU A 22 7.55 -15.62 15.12
N GLN A 23 7.67 -15.92 13.83
CA GLN A 23 8.57 -15.21 12.94
C GLN A 23 8.17 -13.73 12.79
N ALA A 24 6.88 -13.42 12.63
CA ALA A 24 6.41 -12.04 12.50
C ALA A 24 6.71 -11.20 13.74
N THR A 25 6.46 -11.73 14.94
CA THR A 25 6.76 -11.04 16.21
C THR A 25 8.27 -10.86 16.41
N LYS A 26 9.07 -11.86 16.04
CA LYS A 26 10.53 -11.75 16.04
C LYS A 26 11.02 -10.66 15.09
N ASP A 27 10.51 -10.59 13.85
CA ASP A 27 10.89 -9.55 12.90
C ASP A 27 10.43 -8.15 13.34
N LEU A 28 9.22 -8.01 13.91
CA LEU A 28 8.73 -6.74 14.45
C LEU A 28 9.63 -6.20 15.57
N LYS A 29 10.26 -7.09 16.35
CA LYS A 29 11.23 -6.72 17.38
C LYS A 29 12.60 -6.42 16.77
N ASP A 30 13.15 -7.37 16.03
CA ASP A 30 14.55 -7.35 15.57
C ASP A 30 14.78 -6.35 14.43
N ARG A 31 13.76 -6.09 13.61
CA ARG A 31 13.82 -5.22 12.41
C ARG A 31 13.03 -3.93 12.57
N ARG A 32 12.59 -3.60 13.78
CA ARG A 32 11.73 -2.42 14.06
C ARG A 32 12.20 -1.15 13.38
N GLN A 33 13.48 -0.82 13.51
CA GLN A 33 14.03 0.41 12.93
C GLN A 33 14.00 0.39 11.40
N ALA A 34 14.29 -0.75 10.78
CA ALA A 34 14.23 -0.89 9.33
C ALA A 34 12.81 -0.72 8.81
N PHE A 35 11.80 -1.28 9.49
CA PHE A 35 10.39 -1.09 9.14
C PHE A 35 9.95 0.36 9.32
N LEU A 36 10.29 1.01 10.42
CA LEU A 36 9.98 2.43 10.64
C LEU A 36 10.63 3.32 9.56
N ASN A 37 11.89 3.05 9.21
CA ASN A 37 12.57 3.77 8.14
C ASN A 37 11.85 3.59 6.80
N ARG A 38 11.41 2.37 6.47
CA ARG A 38 10.67 2.12 5.23
C ARG A 38 9.33 2.85 5.22
N LEU A 39 8.58 2.82 6.32
CA LEU A 39 7.31 3.55 6.46
C LEU A 39 7.51 5.06 6.27
N HIS A 40 8.57 5.64 6.83
CA HIS A 40 8.90 7.05 6.64
C HIS A 40 9.30 7.37 5.20
N GLN A 41 10.07 6.48 4.54
CA GLN A 41 10.44 6.64 3.13
C GLN A 41 9.20 6.63 2.23
N ASP A 42 8.29 5.68 2.44
CA ASP A 42 7.05 5.58 1.67
C ASP A 42 6.15 6.81 1.89
N ALA A 43 6.03 7.29 3.14
CA ALA A 43 5.28 8.51 3.45
C ALA A 43 5.89 9.78 2.80
N ASN A 44 7.21 9.92 2.84
CA ASN A 44 7.92 11.04 2.21
C ASN A 44 7.79 11.02 0.69
N LEU A 45 7.88 9.83 0.08
CA LEU A 45 7.65 9.66 -1.36
C LEU A 45 6.23 10.05 -1.74
N ALA A 46 5.22 9.57 -0.99
CA ALA A 46 3.84 9.93 -1.22
C ALA A 46 3.62 11.46 -1.13
N PHE A 47 4.18 12.10 -0.11
CA PHE A 47 4.14 13.55 0.04
C PHE A 47 4.81 14.28 -1.14
N GLY A 48 6.00 13.83 -1.55
CA GLY A 48 6.74 14.40 -2.68
C GLY A 48 6.00 14.28 -4.02
N LEU A 49 5.19 13.24 -4.19
CA LEU A 49 4.30 13.04 -5.34
C LEU A 49 2.97 13.82 -5.23
N GLY A 50 2.75 14.57 -4.15
CA GLY A 50 1.53 15.33 -3.92
C GLY A 50 0.33 14.50 -3.45
N ILE A 51 0.56 13.26 -2.99
CA ILE A 51 -0.48 12.41 -2.41
C ILE A 51 -0.81 12.92 -1.00
N ARG A 52 -2.04 13.41 -0.81
CA ARG A 52 -2.51 14.02 0.44
C ARG A 52 -3.45 13.13 1.27
N GLY A 53 -3.72 11.91 0.80
CA GLY A 53 -4.61 10.97 1.46
C GLY A 53 -4.61 9.61 0.78
N THR A 54 -5.20 8.64 1.47
CA THR A 54 -5.30 7.25 1.02
C THR A 54 -6.77 6.84 0.81
N PRO A 55 -7.08 5.95 -0.16
CA PRO A 55 -6.15 5.31 -1.08
C PRO A 55 -5.71 6.25 -2.21
N ALA A 56 -4.53 5.98 -2.76
CA ALA A 56 -3.98 6.62 -3.95
C ALA A 56 -3.19 5.56 -4.74
N PHE A 57 -3.21 5.67 -6.06
CA PHE A 57 -2.61 4.69 -6.96
C PHE A 57 -1.75 5.40 -8.00
N LEU A 58 -0.56 4.86 -8.22
CA LEU A 58 0.33 5.28 -9.30
C LEU A 58 0.29 4.23 -10.40
N VAL A 59 -0.10 4.62 -11.61
CA VAL A 59 -0.20 3.75 -12.79
C VAL A 59 0.63 4.38 -13.90
N GLU A 60 1.82 3.84 -14.15
CA GLU A 60 2.83 4.50 -14.99
C GLU A 60 3.06 5.95 -14.51
N SER A 61 2.86 6.93 -15.38
CA SER A 61 2.95 8.36 -15.07
C SER A 61 1.64 8.98 -14.54
N LEU A 62 0.57 8.19 -14.36
CA LEU A 62 -0.74 8.67 -13.93
C LEU A 62 -0.93 8.49 -12.43
N LEU A 63 -1.35 9.56 -11.76
CA LEU A 63 -1.70 9.55 -10.34
C LEU A 63 -3.22 9.57 -10.17
N ALA A 64 -3.78 8.50 -9.61
CA ALA A 64 -5.20 8.36 -9.31
C ALA A 64 -5.45 8.48 -7.81
N ILE A 65 -6.04 9.60 -7.38
CA ILE A 65 -6.34 9.88 -5.97
C ILE A 65 -7.76 9.41 -5.60
N GLY A 66 -7.87 8.82 -4.43
CA GLY A 66 -9.13 8.37 -3.85
C GLY A 66 -9.52 6.97 -4.31
N ARG A 67 -10.63 6.47 -3.74
CA ARG A 67 -11.24 5.21 -4.15
C ARG A 67 -11.58 5.27 -5.65
N LYS A 68 -11.39 4.14 -6.34
CA LYS A 68 -11.78 3.95 -7.74
C LYS A 68 -12.72 2.76 -7.88
N THR A 69 -13.64 2.86 -8.83
CA THR A 69 -14.41 1.72 -9.34
C THR A 69 -13.56 0.92 -10.32
N GLU A 70 -14.03 -0.27 -10.68
CA GLU A 70 -13.39 -1.11 -11.70
C GLU A 70 -13.31 -0.40 -13.06
N ASP A 71 -14.40 0.22 -13.50
CA ASP A 71 -14.44 0.97 -14.77
C ASP A 71 -13.45 2.14 -14.78
N GLU A 72 -13.33 2.86 -13.66
CA GLU A 72 -12.34 3.94 -13.52
C GLU A 72 -10.91 3.39 -13.63
N PHE A 73 -10.61 2.24 -13.02
CA PHE A 73 -9.32 1.59 -13.18
C PHE A 73 -9.06 1.16 -14.63
N LEU A 74 -10.04 0.55 -15.29
CA LEU A 74 -9.91 0.13 -16.70
C LEU A 74 -9.60 1.31 -17.62
N ALA A 75 -10.26 2.45 -17.40
CA ALA A 75 -10.00 3.69 -18.14
C ALA A 75 -8.58 4.22 -17.87
N ILE A 76 -8.15 4.29 -16.60
CA ILE A 76 -6.81 4.73 -16.21
C ILE A 76 -5.73 3.83 -16.85
N PHE A 77 -5.94 2.51 -16.85
CA PHE A 77 -5.01 1.57 -17.45
C PHE A 77 -4.93 1.69 -18.97
N ALA A 78 -6.06 1.94 -19.64
CA ALA A 78 -6.07 2.21 -21.07
C ALA A 78 -5.28 3.48 -21.40
N GLU A 79 -5.54 4.57 -20.68
CA GLU A 79 -4.82 5.84 -20.85
C GLU A 79 -3.31 5.68 -20.59
N ALA A 80 -2.93 5.00 -19.51
CA ALA A 80 -1.53 4.77 -19.18
C ALA A 80 -0.79 4.03 -20.30
N ARG A 81 -1.40 2.98 -20.87
CA ARG A 81 -0.83 2.23 -21.99
C ARG A 81 -0.75 3.05 -23.27
N ASP A 82 -1.72 3.90 -23.54
CA ASP A 82 -1.68 4.80 -24.70
C ASP A 82 -0.54 5.81 -24.57
N LYS A 83 -0.35 6.41 -23.39
CA LYS A 83 0.76 7.35 -23.13
C LYS A 83 2.13 6.68 -23.20
N ALA A 84 2.26 5.48 -22.65
CA ALA A 84 3.51 4.73 -22.69
C ALA A 84 3.95 4.44 -24.14
N ARG A 85 3.01 4.07 -25.03
CA ARG A 85 3.28 3.82 -26.45
C ARG A 85 3.70 5.07 -27.24
N ILE A 86 3.28 6.26 -26.82
CA ILE A 86 3.62 7.52 -27.49
C ILE A 86 5.00 8.05 -27.04
N ALA A 87 5.48 7.62 -25.88
CA ALA A 87 6.76 8.05 -25.31
C ALA A 87 7.98 7.28 -25.85
N GLU A 88 7.76 6.25 -26.66
CA GLU A 88 8.77 5.49 -27.43
C GLU A 88 9.02 6.12 -28.81
#